data_AF-A0A7Y5PMB3-F1
#
_entry.id   AF-A0A7Y5PMB3-F1
#
_cell.length_a   1.000
_cell.length_b   1.000
_cell.length_c   1.000
_cell.angle_alpha   90.00
_cell.angle_beta   90.00
_cell.angle_gamma   90.00
#
_symmetry.space_group_name_H-M   'P 1'
#
loop_
_entity.id
_entity.type
_entity.pdbx_description
1 polymer ?
#
loop_
_entity_poly.entity_id
_entity_poly.type
_entity_poly.pdbx_seq_one_letter_code
_entity_poly.pdbx_strand_id
1 'polypeptide(L)'
;MLRHPLDHHTSPAAEPALPWALGRTLPAGIPATATTPVPAPRAASSRRRRLWELEGHAHCPVVGVCLPLPALRRLYEKSERESAPADDYDFHCVAVARCKQRSPLAEAVNKALDRRFALDIQRAARCKTAEELQAWWDDVRDGRAMPGAFWATMTHPHCTVPLAGQVLGQVHMLQHQVGMVTRVEVERFEALIDENAVLSRQLASAQERSTLAAREAAARIEELQRTVVQLRGQLLAADTAREDLRMRLQELESTRPDLPQRTELQRKVLELREQLLCLRRARQRDD
;
A
#
# COMPACT_ATOMS: atom_id res chain seq x y z
N MET A 1 56.67 39.93 -25.51
CA MET A 1 55.99 40.45 -26.71
C MET A 1 54.62 39.79 -26.81
N LEU A 2 53.56 40.60 -26.74
CA LEU A 2 52.20 40.43 -27.31
C LEU A 2 51.36 39.23 -26.80
N ARG A 3 50.37 39.48 -25.92
CA ARG A 3 48.89 39.63 -26.15
C ARG A 3 48.22 38.28 -26.50
N HIS A 4 47.09 37.82 -25.95
CA HIS A 4 46.05 38.26 -24.99
C HIS A 4 45.25 36.98 -24.60
N PRO A 5 44.61 36.89 -23.41
CA PRO A 5 43.63 35.85 -23.10
C PRO A 5 42.21 36.26 -23.56
N LEU A 6 41.40 35.30 -24.00
CA LEU A 6 39.96 35.49 -24.25
C LEU A 6 39.19 35.19 -22.97
N ASP A 7 38.61 36.25 -22.40
CA ASP A 7 37.67 36.19 -21.29
C ASP A 7 36.29 35.76 -21.79
N HIS A 8 35.76 34.65 -21.26
CA HIS A 8 34.36 34.30 -21.41
C HIS A 8 33.54 34.99 -20.32
N HIS A 9 33.03 36.19 -20.63
CA HIS A 9 32.02 36.86 -19.83
C HIS A 9 30.70 36.09 -19.87
N THR A 10 30.32 35.49 -18.74
CA THR A 10 28.96 34.99 -18.48
C THR A 10 28.08 36.19 -18.12
N SER A 11 27.20 36.57 -19.03
CA SER A 11 26.18 37.61 -18.82
C SER A 11 24.99 37.03 -18.06
N PRO A 12 24.43 37.70 -17.03
CA PRO A 12 23.21 37.24 -16.37
C PRO A 12 22.00 37.50 -17.26
N ALA A 13 21.28 36.45 -17.63
CA ALA A 13 20.01 36.55 -18.34
C ALA A 13 18.96 37.23 -17.44
N ALA A 14 18.39 38.31 -17.95
CA ALA A 14 17.34 39.08 -17.32
C ALA A 14 16.03 38.26 -17.18
N GLU A 15 15.44 38.28 -15.99
CA GLU A 15 14.11 37.75 -15.70
C GLU A 15 13.02 38.52 -16.47
N PRO A 16 12.03 37.84 -17.08
CA PRO A 16 10.89 38.53 -17.67
C PRO A 16 9.92 39.02 -16.59
N ALA A 17 9.77 40.35 -16.51
CA ALA A 17 8.82 41.04 -15.64
C ALA A 17 7.36 40.64 -15.95
N LEU A 18 6.61 40.30 -14.91
CA LEU A 18 5.18 39.95 -14.97
C LEU A 18 4.31 41.21 -15.29
N PRO A 19 3.34 41.14 -16.22
CA PRO A 19 2.72 42.32 -16.83
C PRO A 19 1.42 42.83 -16.17
N TRP A 20 1.17 42.62 -14.87
CA TRP A 20 -0.09 43.07 -14.25
C TRP A 20 0.00 44.42 -13.52
N ALA A 21 1.15 45.09 -13.54
CA ALA A 21 1.31 46.45 -13.00
C ALA A 21 0.88 47.52 -14.02
N LEU A 22 -0.44 47.65 -14.23
CA LEU A 22 -1.03 48.83 -14.85
C LEU A 22 -2.06 49.46 -13.90
N GLY A 23 -1.93 50.77 -13.75
CA GLY A 23 -2.46 51.57 -12.66
C GLY A 23 -3.98 51.55 -12.50
N ARG A 24 -4.42 51.51 -11.24
CA ARG A 24 -5.76 51.99 -10.87
C ARG A 24 -5.61 53.41 -10.34
N THR A 25 -6.01 54.37 -11.16
CA THR A 25 -6.40 55.70 -10.71
C THR A 25 -7.61 55.57 -9.76
N LEU A 26 -7.53 56.19 -8.59
CA LEU A 26 -8.65 56.31 -7.66
C LEU A 26 -9.67 57.31 -8.23
N PRO A 27 -10.94 56.93 -8.48
CA PRO A 27 -11.97 57.93 -8.67
C PRO A 27 -12.35 58.52 -7.30
N ALA A 28 -12.26 59.84 -7.22
CA ALA A 28 -12.79 60.65 -6.14
C ALA A 28 -14.33 60.57 -6.09
N GLY A 29 -14.88 60.58 -4.87
CA GLY A 29 -16.28 60.89 -4.60
C GLY A 29 -17.21 59.69 -4.44
N ILE A 30 -17.43 59.25 -3.20
CA ILE A 30 -18.60 58.43 -2.84
C ILE A 30 -19.74 59.41 -2.50
N PRO A 31 -20.85 59.46 -3.25
CA PRO A 31 -22.04 60.15 -2.79
C PRO A 31 -22.67 59.34 -1.65
N ALA A 32 -23.01 60.02 -0.55
CA ALA A 32 -23.70 59.45 0.59
C ALA A 32 -25.04 58.85 0.16
N THR A 33 -25.13 57.53 0.13
CA THR A 33 -26.37 56.80 -0.17
C THR A 33 -27.15 56.54 1.10
N ALA A 34 -28.45 56.81 0.99
CA ALA A 34 -29.47 56.74 2.02
C ALA A 34 -29.48 55.42 2.81
N THR A 35 -29.51 55.56 4.13
CA THR A 35 -29.71 54.49 5.10
C THR A 35 -31.03 53.78 4.82
N THR A 36 -30.95 52.59 4.24
CA THR A 36 -32.06 51.64 4.17
C THR A 36 -32.35 51.14 5.59
N PRO A 37 -33.61 51.08 6.05
CA PRO A 37 -33.89 50.65 7.42
C PRO A 37 -33.50 49.18 7.58
N VAL A 38 -32.60 48.91 8.52
CA VAL A 38 -32.23 47.57 8.98
C VAL A 38 -33.52 46.87 9.44
N PRO A 39 -33.89 45.71 8.87
CA PRO A 39 -35.07 44.99 9.32
C PRO A 39 -34.89 44.60 10.79
N ALA A 40 -35.90 44.89 11.60
CA ALA A 40 -35.92 44.57 13.02
C ALA A 40 -35.61 43.08 13.25
N PRO A 41 -34.88 42.72 14.33
CA PRO A 41 -34.53 41.34 14.61
C PRO A 41 -35.80 40.51 14.73
N ARG A 42 -35.98 39.53 13.83
CA ARG A 42 -37.06 38.55 13.93
C ARG A 42 -36.94 37.89 15.30
N ALA A 43 -38.00 37.95 16.09
CA ALA A 43 -38.07 37.30 17.40
C ALA A 43 -37.51 35.88 17.28
N ALA A 44 -36.53 35.55 18.13
CA ALA A 44 -35.84 34.27 18.11
C ALA A 44 -36.87 33.15 18.28
N SER A 45 -37.21 32.49 17.19
CA SER A 45 -38.16 31.38 17.23
C SER A 45 -37.49 30.24 17.99
N SER A 46 -38.20 29.63 18.94
CA SER A 46 -37.70 28.45 19.67
C SER A 46 -37.48 27.22 18.78
N ARG A 47 -37.95 27.26 17.53
CA ARG A 47 -37.74 26.19 16.54
C ARG A 47 -36.38 26.28 15.87
N ARG A 48 -35.88 25.13 15.43
CA ARG A 48 -34.75 25.07 14.51
C ARG A 48 -35.06 25.78 13.18
N ARG A 49 -34.04 26.44 12.64
CA ARG A 49 -34.04 26.98 11.27
C ARG A 49 -34.02 25.85 10.25
N ARG A 50 -34.60 26.10 9.08
CA ARG A 50 -34.51 25.25 7.90
C ARG A 50 -33.31 25.66 7.04
N LEU A 51 -32.90 24.77 6.13
CA LEU A 51 -31.78 25.02 5.21
C LEU A 51 -31.91 26.37 4.48
N TRP A 52 -33.08 26.65 3.89
CA TRP A 52 -33.37 27.88 3.15
C TRP A 52 -33.59 29.12 4.04
N GLU A 53 -33.50 28.96 5.36
CA GLU A 53 -33.56 30.07 6.33
C GLU A 53 -32.16 30.43 6.84
N LEU A 54 -31.12 29.71 6.41
CA LEU A 54 -29.74 30.07 6.71
C LEU A 54 -29.35 31.29 5.87
N GLU A 55 -28.56 32.18 6.46
CA GLU A 55 -28.17 33.43 5.81
C GLU A 55 -26.75 33.35 5.23
N GLY A 56 -26.47 34.30 4.32
CA GLY A 56 -25.15 34.49 3.74
C GLY A 56 -24.64 33.27 2.95
N HIS A 57 -23.40 32.89 3.24
CA HIS A 57 -22.64 31.90 2.48
C HIS A 57 -22.69 30.49 3.08
N ALA A 58 -23.58 30.24 4.07
CA ALA A 58 -23.67 28.96 4.78
C ALA A 58 -24.06 27.76 3.89
N HIS A 59 -24.77 28.00 2.78
CA HIS A 59 -25.26 26.94 1.91
C HIS A 59 -24.13 26.12 1.25
N CYS A 60 -23.06 26.78 0.80
CA CYS A 60 -21.92 26.11 0.18
C CYS A 60 -21.26 25.09 1.14
N PRO A 61 -20.79 25.48 2.35
CA PRO A 61 -20.21 24.53 3.29
C PRO A 61 -21.25 23.52 3.80
N VAL A 62 -22.52 23.88 4.01
CA VAL A 62 -23.54 22.89 4.42
C VAL A 62 -23.71 21.82 3.35
N VAL A 63 -23.83 22.19 2.09
CA VAL A 63 -23.96 21.23 0.98
C VAL A 63 -22.68 20.44 0.80
N GLY A 64 -21.51 21.08 0.85
CA GLY A 64 -20.21 20.46 0.58
C GLY A 64 -19.65 19.58 1.70
N VAL A 65 -19.92 19.90 2.97
CA VAL A 65 -19.41 19.16 4.14
C VAL A 65 -20.40 18.11 4.60
N CYS A 66 -21.69 18.40 4.57
CA CYS A 66 -22.70 17.53 5.18
C CYS A 66 -23.21 16.43 4.23
N LEU A 67 -22.98 16.58 2.90
CA LEU A 67 -23.41 15.61 1.89
C LEU A 67 -22.28 15.22 0.94
N PRO A 68 -22.02 13.92 0.76
CA PRO A 68 -21.25 13.43 -0.37
C PRO A 68 -21.92 13.82 -1.68
N LEU A 69 -21.12 14.23 -2.67
CA LEU A 69 -21.62 14.68 -3.96
C LEU A 69 -22.56 13.68 -4.66
N PRO A 70 -22.31 12.35 -4.65
CA PRO A 70 -23.25 11.38 -5.21
C PRO A 70 -24.60 11.34 -4.50
N ALA A 71 -24.63 11.58 -3.18
CA ALA A 71 -25.86 11.63 -2.42
C ALA A 71 -26.67 12.89 -2.77
N LEU A 72 -25.99 14.03 -2.92
CA LEU A 72 -26.61 15.27 -3.38
C LEU A 72 -27.17 15.12 -4.79
N ARG A 73 -26.43 14.50 -5.72
CA ARG A 73 -26.87 14.24 -7.10
C ARG A 73 -28.16 13.41 -7.15
N ARG A 74 -28.23 12.34 -6.37
CA ARG A 74 -29.46 11.53 -6.23
C ARG A 74 -30.64 12.31 -5.65
N LEU A 75 -30.41 13.25 -4.74
CA LEU A 75 -31.48 14.11 -4.21
C LEU A 75 -31.95 15.10 -5.28
N TYR A 76 -31.02 15.66 -6.05
CA TYR A 76 -31.31 16.56 -7.17
C TYR A 76 -32.17 15.89 -8.23
N GLU A 77 -31.73 14.75 -8.77
CA GLU A 77 -32.45 14.01 -9.83
C GLU A 77 -33.84 13.53 -9.39
N LYS A 78 -34.06 13.36 -8.07
CA LYS A 78 -35.38 13.00 -7.52
C LYS A 78 -36.30 14.19 -7.30
N SER A 79 -35.75 15.38 -7.10
CA SER A 79 -36.50 16.57 -6.67
C SER A 79 -36.73 17.55 -7.81
N GLU A 80 -35.80 17.58 -8.77
CA GLU A 80 -35.80 18.48 -9.92
C GLU A 80 -36.16 17.69 -11.18
N ARG A 81 -36.76 18.37 -12.15
CA ARG A 81 -37.11 17.78 -13.46
C ARG A 81 -35.96 17.85 -14.47
N GLU A 82 -34.98 18.70 -14.18
CA GLU A 82 -33.80 18.92 -15.01
C GLU A 82 -32.71 17.91 -14.66
N SER A 83 -31.91 17.52 -15.65
CA SER A 83 -30.72 16.69 -15.40
C SER A 83 -29.67 17.52 -14.66
N ALA A 84 -28.97 16.87 -13.72
CA ALA A 84 -27.83 17.50 -13.06
C ALA A 84 -26.71 17.77 -14.09
N PRO A 85 -25.99 18.93 -13.99
CA PRO A 85 -24.79 19.18 -14.77
C PRO A 85 -23.76 18.06 -14.64
N ALA A 86 -23.01 17.81 -15.72
CA ALA A 86 -21.99 16.77 -15.75
C ALA A 86 -20.77 17.14 -14.89
N ASP A 87 -20.31 18.39 -15.00
CA ASP A 87 -19.23 18.92 -14.17
C ASP A 87 -19.66 19.09 -12.72
N ASP A 88 -18.79 18.68 -11.79
CA ASP A 88 -19.08 18.63 -10.37
C ASP A 88 -19.11 20.02 -9.72
N TYR A 89 -18.30 20.97 -10.21
CA TYR A 89 -18.30 22.34 -9.72
C TYR A 89 -19.57 23.08 -10.18
N ASP A 90 -19.95 22.94 -11.45
CA ASP A 90 -21.18 23.50 -11.98
C ASP A 90 -22.41 22.93 -11.27
N PHE A 91 -22.44 21.61 -11.07
CA PHE A 91 -23.49 20.95 -10.31
C PHE A 91 -23.58 21.48 -8.88
N HIS A 92 -22.45 21.63 -8.19
CA HIS A 92 -22.42 22.18 -6.84
C HIS A 92 -23.00 23.61 -6.79
N CYS A 93 -22.59 24.48 -7.72
CA CYS A 93 -23.09 25.85 -7.80
C CYS A 93 -24.61 25.90 -7.98
N VAL A 94 -25.14 25.07 -8.89
CA VAL A 94 -26.59 24.96 -9.13
C VAL A 94 -27.32 24.46 -7.88
N ALA A 95 -26.82 23.39 -7.26
CA ALA A 95 -27.44 22.83 -6.05
C ALA A 95 -27.44 23.84 -4.89
N VAL A 96 -26.34 24.56 -4.68
CA VAL A 96 -26.24 25.63 -3.68
C VAL A 96 -27.25 26.74 -3.97
N ALA A 97 -27.35 27.19 -5.22
CA ALA A 97 -28.30 28.24 -5.61
C ALA A 97 -29.75 27.82 -5.34
N ARG A 98 -30.11 26.56 -5.63
CA ARG A 98 -31.43 26.00 -5.34
C ARG A 98 -31.72 25.86 -3.84
N CYS A 99 -30.69 25.67 -3.01
CA CYS A 99 -30.84 25.57 -1.56
C CYS A 99 -31.01 26.93 -0.83
N LYS A 100 -30.65 28.05 -1.47
CA LYS A 100 -30.77 29.42 -0.90
C LYS A 100 -32.21 29.86 -0.65
N GLN A 101 -33.18 29.18 -1.26
CA GLN A 101 -34.60 29.49 -1.17
C GLN A 101 -35.36 28.18 -1.03
N ARG A 102 -36.61 28.27 -0.56
CA ARG A 102 -37.45 27.09 -0.40
C ARG A 102 -37.75 26.49 -1.79
N SER A 103 -37.19 25.31 -2.04
CA SER A 103 -37.33 24.55 -3.28
C SER A 103 -37.51 23.05 -2.97
N PRO A 104 -37.98 22.24 -3.94
CA PRO A 104 -38.06 20.79 -3.77
C PRO A 104 -36.72 20.18 -3.34
N LEU A 105 -35.62 20.58 -3.99
CA LEU A 105 -34.29 20.17 -3.57
C LEU A 105 -33.97 20.62 -2.13
N ALA A 106 -34.22 21.87 -1.76
CA ALA A 106 -33.90 22.36 -0.42
C ALA A 106 -34.66 21.60 0.68
N GLU A 107 -35.92 21.24 0.43
CA GLU A 107 -36.72 20.39 1.32
C GLU A 107 -36.17 18.96 1.41
N ALA A 108 -35.80 18.37 0.27
CA ALA A 108 -35.21 17.04 0.21
C ALA A 108 -33.86 16.99 0.95
N VAL A 109 -32.99 17.99 0.74
CA VAL A 109 -31.70 18.14 1.43
C VAL A 109 -31.91 18.34 2.92
N ASN A 110 -32.76 19.29 3.34
CA ASN A 110 -33.04 19.51 4.76
C ASN A 110 -33.50 18.22 5.45
N LYS A 111 -34.42 17.48 4.81
CA LYS A 111 -34.95 16.21 5.33
C LYS A 111 -33.87 15.13 5.39
N ALA A 112 -32.99 15.06 4.40
CA ALA A 112 -31.87 14.12 4.39
C ALA A 112 -30.86 14.44 5.51
N LEU A 113 -30.52 15.71 5.70
CA LEU A 113 -29.62 16.18 6.75
C LEU A 113 -30.20 15.93 8.16
N ASP A 114 -31.48 16.28 8.37
CA ASP A 114 -32.16 16.04 9.65
C ASP A 114 -32.20 14.55 10.01
N ARG A 115 -32.40 13.67 9.03
CA ARG A 115 -32.36 12.21 9.25
C ARG A 115 -30.96 11.70 9.54
N ARG A 116 -29.97 12.14 8.73
CA ARG A 116 -28.59 11.70 8.83
C ARG A 116 -27.95 12.08 10.16
N PHE A 117 -28.27 13.27 10.66
CA PHE A 117 -27.66 13.85 11.85
C PHE A 117 -28.62 13.94 13.03
N ALA A 118 -29.60 13.03 13.10
CA ALA A 118 -30.62 13.02 14.15
C ALA A 118 -30.00 12.97 15.56
N LEU A 119 -28.92 12.21 15.75
CA LEU A 119 -28.22 12.11 17.04
C LEU A 119 -27.54 13.43 17.43
N ASP A 120 -26.87 14.10 16.50
CA ASP A 120 -26.19 15.37 16.78
C ASP A 120 -27.21 16.49 17.01
N ILE A 121 -28.34 16.48 16.29
CA ILE A 121 -29.47 17.38 16.55
C ILE A 121 -30.04 17.16 17.96
N GLN A 122 -30.21 15.90 18.38
CA GLN A 122 -30.68 15.57 19.74
C GLN A 122 -29.68 16.01 20.83
N ARG A 123 -28.37 15.93 20.55
CA ARG A 123 -27.32 16.40 21.47
C ARG A 123 -27.33 17.92 21.56
N ALA A 124 -27.33 18.63 20.44
CA ALA A 124 -27.38 20.09 20.38
C ALA A 124 -28.62 20.66 21.07
N ALA A 125 -29.78 19.99 20.97
CA ALA A 125 -31.02 20.41 21.61
C ALA A 125 -30.94 20.47 23.15
N ARG A 126 -29.92 19.88 23.76
CA ARG A 126 -29.65 19.99 25.20
C ARG A 126 -29.07 21.35 25.58
N CYS A 127 -28.35 22.01 24.66
CA CYS A 127 -27.82 23.36 24.84
C CYS A 127 -28.98 24.37 24.89
N LYS A 128 -29.09 25.12 25.98
CA LYS A 128 -30.13 26.12 26.25
C LYS A 128 -29.63 27.56 26.08
N THR A 129 -28.34 27.72 25.82
CA THR A 129 -27.71 29.02 25.58
C THR A 129 -26.78 28.96 24.36
N ALA A 130 -26.35 30.14 23.88
CA ALA A 130 -25.38 30.22 22.80
C ALA A 130 -24.00 29.74 23.26
N GLU A 131 -23.66 29.99 24.52
CA GLU A 131 -22.40 29.60 25.16
C GLU A 131 -22.30 28.07 25.30
N GLU A 132 -23.38 27.42 25.74
CA GLU A 132 -23.43 25.95 25.80
C GLU A 132 -23.34 25.32 24.41
N LEU A 133 -23.92 25.95 23.39
CA LEU A 133 -23.84 25.47 22.01
C LEU A 133 -22.43 25.66 21.42
N GLN A 134 -21.78 26.79 21.73
CA GLN A 134 -20.39 27.07 21.35
C GLN A 134 -19.44 26.06 21.99
N ALA A 135 -19.55 25.82 23.30
CA ALA A 135 -18.73 24.85 24.01
C ALA A 135 -18.90 23.43 23.42
N TRP A 136 -20.15 23.03 23.15
CA TRP A 136 -20.42 21.74 22.51
C TRP A 136 -19.79 21.64 21.11
N TRP A 137 -19.86 22.71 20.31
CA TRP A 137 -19.22 22.76 19.00
C TRP A 137 -17.69 22.64 19.10
N ASP A 138 -17.07 23.36 20.03
CA ASP A 138 -15.60 23.31 20.24
C ASP A 138 -15.13 21.90 20.62
N ASP A 139 -15.91 21.15 21.40
CA ASP A 139 -15.60 19.77 21.80
C ASP A 139 -15.60 18.76 20.64
N VAL A 140 -16.38 19.03 19.57
CA VAL A 140 -16.66 18.03 18.52
C VAL A 140 -16.12 18.41 17.14
N ARG A 141 -15.70 19.67 16.93
CA ARG A 141 -15.33 20.19 15.60
C ARG A 141 -14.13 19.50 14.94
N ASP A 142 -13.22 18.94 15.74
CA ASP A 142 -12.00 18.29 15.22
C ASP A 142 -12.22 16.78 14.98
N GLY A 143 -13.41 16.26 15.29
CA GLY A 143 -13.73 14.84 15.21
C GLY A 143 -14.56 14.45 13.98
N ARG A 144 -14.79 13.13 13.84
CA ARG A 144 -15.64 12.56 12.78
C ARG A 144 -17.11 13.01 12.86
N ALA A 145 -17.54 13.54 14.01
CA ALA A 145 -18.89 14.05 14.23
C ALA A 145 -19.11 15.46 13.66
N MET A 146 -18.05 16.15 13.21
CA MET A 146 -18.11 17.56 12.80
C MET A 146 -19.24 17.89 11.81
N PRO A 147 -19.51 17.13 10.72
CA PRO A 147 -20.59 17.47 9.79
C PRO A 147 -21.97 17.52 10.44
N GLY A 148 -22.24 16.60 11.38
CA GLY A 148 -23.50 16.56 12.11
C GLY A 148 -23.60 17.68 13.13
N ALA A 149 -22.51 17.95 13.85
CA ALA A 149 -22.42 19.08 14.74
C ALA A 149 -22.61 20.41 14.01
N PHE A 150 -22.01 20.55 12.84
CA PHE A 150 -22.13 21.75 12.00
C PHE A 150 -23.58 21.98 11.59
N TRP A 151 -24.26 20.96 11.05
CA TRP A 151 -25.68 21.06 10.69
C TRP A 151 -26.55 21.41 11.90
N ALA A 152 -26.34 20.73 13.03
CA ALA A 152 -27.10 20.95 14.25
C ALA A 152 -26.92 22.36 14.80
N THR A 153 -25.68 22.86 14.87
CA THR A 153 -25.35 24.22 15.32
C THR A 153 -25.94 25.27 14.40
N MET A 154 -25.71 25.19 13.08
CA MET A 154 -26.19 26.21 12.14
C MET A 154 -27.73 26.35 12.15
N THR A 155 -28.44 25.27 12.41
CA THR A 155 -29.91 25.26 12.47
C THR A 155 -30.48 25.49 13.88
N HIS A 156 -29.64 25.59 14.90
CA HIS A 156 -30.09 25.69 16.29
C HIS A 156 -30.76 27.05 16.58
N PRO A 157 -31.84 27.11 17.39
CA PRO A 157 -32.47 28.38 17.78
C PRO A 157 -31.53 29.31 18.57
N HIS A 158 -30.58 28.76 19.34
CA HIS A 158 -29.58 29.54 20.08
C HIS A 158 -28.32 29.88 19.25
N CYS A 159 -28.28 29.54 17.95
CA CYS A 159 -27.16 29.92 17.10
C CYS A 159 -27.26 31.38 16.66
N THR A 160 -26.59 32.24 17.43
CA THR A 160 -26.47 33.68 17.18
C THR A 160 -25.66 33.96 15.90
N VAL A 161 -25.75 35.20 15.39
CA VAL A 161 -24.98 35.64 14.22
C VAL A 161 -23.46 35.54 14.46
N PRO A 162 -22.91 35.97 15.62
CA PRO A 162 -21.49 35.79 15.91
C PRO A 162 -21.06 34.31 15.93
N LEU A 163 -21.85 33.44 16.57
CA LEU A 163 -21.58 32.01 16.62
C LEU A 163 -21.60 31.38 15.21
N ALA A 164 -22.60 31.73 14.39
CA ALA A 164 -22.66 31.26 13.01
C ALA A 164 -21.43 31.68 12.20
N GLY A 165 -20.98 32.93 12.36
CA GLY A 165 -19.77 33.43 11.70
C GLY A 165 -18.51 32.67 12.12
N GLN A 166 -18.35 32.42 13.42
CA GLN A 166 -17.23 31.64 13.95
C GLN A 166 -17.22 30.21 13.42
N VAL A 167 -18.34 29.51 13.50
CA VAL A 167 -18.49 28.12 13.03
C VAL A 167 -18.21 28.02 11.53
N LEU A 168 -18.78 28.93 10.72
CA LEU A 168 -18.53 28.98 9.28
C LEU A 168 -17.05 29.25 8.96
N GLY A 169 -16.40 30.18 9.68
CA GLY A 169 -14.98 30.46 9.50
C GLY A 169 -14.10 29.25 9.83
N GLN A 170 -14.42 28.51 10.89
CA GLN A 170 -13.69 27.30 11.27
C GLN A 170 -13.85 26.18 10.24
N VAL A 171 -15.08 25.94 9.75
CA VAL A 171 -15.34 24.98 8.68
C VAL A 171 -14.63 25.38 7.38
N HIS A 172 -14.62 26.67 7.04
CA HIS A 172 -13.90 27.18 5.88
C HIS A 172 -12.39 26.90 5.96
N MET A 173 -11.77 27.18 7.12
CA MET A 173 -10.34 26.89 7.32
C MET A 173 -10.04 25.39 7.27
N LEU A 174 -10.93 24.55 7.81
CA LEU A 174 -10.78 23.10 7.72
C LEU A 174 -10.84 22.62 6.26
N GLN A 175 -11.78 23.13 5.46
CA GLN A 175 -11.87 22.79 4.04
C GLN A 175 -10.60 23.20 3.27
N HIS A 176 -10.00 24.34 3.61
CA HIS A 176 -8.71 24.76 3.04
C HIS A 176 -7.59 23.79 3.44
N GLN A 177 -7.48 23.43 4.72
CA GLN A 177 -6.46 22.50 5.23
C GLN A 177 -6.58 21.12 4.60
N VAL A 178 -7.79 20.55 4.54
CA VAL A 178 -8.06 19.27 3.87
C VAL A 178 -7.62 19.34 2.41
N GLY A 179 -7.94 20.44 1.70
CA GLY A 179 -7.50 20.63 0.31
C GLY A 179 -5.98 20.67 0.13
N MET A 180 -5.25 21.27 1.08
CA MET A 180 -3.79 21.33 1.06
C MET A 180 -3.16 19.95 1.35
N VAL A 181 -3.64 19.26 2.38
CA VAL A 181 -3.15 17.94 2.79
C VAL A 181 -3.42 16.91 1.69
N THR A 182 -4.61 16.93 1.09
CA THR A 182 -5.01 15.97 0.03
C THR A 182 -4.02 15.99 -1.13
N ARG A 183 -3.47 17.15 -1.52
CA ARG A 183 -2.49 17.24 -2.62
C ARG A 183 -1.21 16.47 -2.32
N VAL A 184 -0.66 16.65 -1.12
CA VAL A 184 0.56 15.95 -0.67
C VAL A 184 0.29 14.46 -0.46
N GLU A 185 -0.88 14.12 0.07
CA GLU A 185 -1.28 12.73 0.30
C GLU A 185 -1.48 11.95 -1.00
N VAL A 186 -2.02 12.57 -2.06
CA VAL A 186 -2.18 11.93 -3.38
C VAL A 186 -0.82 11.54 -3.95
N GLU A 187 0.15 12.46 -3.97
CA GLU A 187 1.51 12.18 -4.47
C GLU A 187 2.18 11.04 -3.68
N ARG A 188 2.06 11.07 -2.34
CA ARG A 188 2.59 10.02 -1.49
C ARG A 188 1.88 8.68 -1.71
N PHE A 189 0.57 8.70 -1.96
CA PHE A 189 -0.22 7.51 -2.22
C PHE A 189 0.16 6.87 -3.56
N GLU A 190 0.36 7.67 -4.60
CA GLU A 190 0.86 7.21 -5.90
C GLU A 190 2.26 6.59 -5.78
N ALA A 191 3.17 7.23 -5.05
CA ALA A 191 4.50 6.69 -4.80
C ALA A 191 4.47 5.32 -4.07
N LEU A 192 3.55 5.16 -3.10
CA LEU A 192 3.35 3.89 -2.41
C LEU A 192 2.77 2.80 -3.31
N ILE A 193 1.88 3.15 -4.25
CA ILE A 193 1.37 2.21 -5.27
C ILE A 193 2.52 1.72 -6.14
N ASP A 194 3.38 2.63 -6.62
CA ASP A 194 4.51 2.29 -7.46
C ASP A 194 5.52 1.39 -6.73
N GLU A 195 5.85 1.73 -5.49
CA GLU A 195 6.72 0.91 -4.64
C GLU A 195 6.11 -0.47 -4.40
N ASN A 196 4.81 -0.56 -4.11
CA ASN A 196 4.12 -1.84 -3.93
C ASN A 196 4.16 -2.69 -5.20
N ALA A 197 4.00 -2.07 -6.38
CA ALA A 197 4.11 -2.77 -7.66
C ALA A 197 5.52 -3.29 -7.92
N VAL A 198 6.56 -2.51 -7.57
CA VAL A 198 7.97 -2.96 -7.66
C VAL A 198 8.23 -4.13 -6.73
N LEU A 199 7.86 -4.02 -5.45
CA LEU A 199 8.06 -5.08 -4.47
C LEU A 199 7.30 -6.36 -4.83
N SER A 200 6.08 -6.24 -5.36
CA SER A 200 5.29 -7.38 -5.82
C SER A 200 5.99 -8.14 -6.95
N ARG A 201 6.59 -7.43 -7.92
CA ARG A 201 7.38 -8.06 -9.00
C ARG A 201 8.64 -8.74 -8.47
N GLN A 202 9.36 -8.09 -7.54
CA GLN A 202 10.56 -8.65 -6.94
C GLN A 202 10.24 -9.92 -6.12
N LEU A 203 9.15 -9.89 -5.35
CA LEU A 203 8.67 -11.03 -4.58
C LEU A 203 8.32 -12.21 -5.50
N ALA A 204 7.56 -11.97 -6.57
CA ALA A 204 7.21 -13.01 -7.54
C ALA A 204 8.47 -13.65 -8.16
N SER A 205 9.43 -12.82 -8.57
CA SER A 205 10.70 -13.30 -9.14
C SER A 205 11.55 -14.09 -8.13
N ALA A 206 11.58 -13.67 -6.86
CA ALA A 206 12.27 -14.40 -5.80
C ALA A 206 11.60 -15.74 -5.47
N GLN A 207 10.26 -15.76 -5.43
CA GLN A 207 9.49 -16.99 -5.25
C GLN A 207 9.74 -17.98 -6.38
N GLU A 208 9.73 -17.51 -7.64
CA GLU A 208 10.02 -18.35 -8.80
C GLU A 208 11.41 -18.99 -8.70
N ARG A 209 12.45 -18.18 -8.45
CA ARG A 209 13.82 -18.70 -8.25
C ARG A 209 13.91 -19.71 -7.12
N SER A 210 13.26 -19.42 -5.99
CA SER A 210 13.26 -20.33 -4.83
C SER A 210 12.55 -21.66 -5.15
N THR A 211 11.43 -21.60 -5.86
CA THR A 211 10.69 -22.81 -6.26
C THR A 211 11.46 -23.66 -7.25
N LEU A 212 12.17 -23.04 -8.21
CA LEU A 212 13.03 -23.75 -9.15
C LEU A 212 14.19 -24.45 -8.43
N ALA A 213 14.91 -23.71 -7.57
CA ALA A 213 16.01 -24.26 -6.79
C ALA A 213 15.57 -25.42 -5.89
N ALA A 214 14.37 -25.31 -5.28
CA ALA A 214 13.81 -26.40 -4.47
C ALA A 214 13.50 -27.65 -5.31
N ARG A 215 12.98 -27.48 -6.54
CA ARG A 215 12.73 -28.60 -7.46
C ARG A 215 14.01 -29.28 -7.92
N GLU A 216 15.03 -28.49 -8.28
CA GLU A 216 16.34 -29.01 -8.68
C GLU A 216 17.01 -29.78 -7.53
N ALA A 217 16.97 -29.24 -6.31
CA ALA A 217 17.47 -29.91 -5.12
C ALA A 217 16.72 -31.23 -4.85
N ALA A 218 15.39 -31.24 -4.97
CA ALA A 218 14.59 -32.46 -4.79
C ALA A 218 14.95 -33.54 -5.82
N ALA A 219 15.06 -33.16 -7.10
CA ALA A 219 15.48 -34.09 -8.17
C ALA A 219 16.89 -34.65 -7.93
N ARG A 220 17.81 -33.81 -7.45
CA ARG A 220 19.18 -34.25 -7.11
C ARG A 220 19.20 -35.21 -5.93
N ILE A 221 18.37 -34.96 -4.91
CA ILE A 221 18.22 -35.86 -3.76
C ILE A 221 17.70 -37.22 -4.21
N GLU A 222 16.67 -37.27 -5.06
CA GLU A 222 16.14 -38.53 -5.58
C GLU A 222 17.20 -39.31 -6.37
N GLU A 223 17.97 -38.65 -7.23
CA GLU A 223 19.01 -39.30 -8.03
C GLU A 223 20.14 -39.87 -7.15
N LEU A 224 20.56 -39.10 -6.14
CA LEU A 224 21.55 -39.57 -5.16
C LEU A 224 20.98 -40.75 -4.35
N GLN A 225 19.70 -40.72 -3.97
CA GLN A 225 19.06 -41.83 -3.26
C GLN A 225 19.02 -43.10 -4.11
N ARG A 226 18.67 -43.00 -5.41
CA ARG A 226 18.73 -44.14 -6.35
C ARG A 226 20.15 -44.71 -6.44
N THR A 227 21.14 -43.84 -6.59
CA THR A 227 22.56 -44.23 -6.66
C THR A 227 22.99 -44.95 -5.38
N VAL A 228 22.62 -44.43 -4.20
CA VAL A 228 22.92 -45.06 -2.90
C VAL A 228 22.30 -46.46 -2.80
N VAL A 229 21.04 -46.63 -3.24
CA VAL A 229 20.38 -47.94 -3.24
C VAL A 229 21.09 -48.92 -4.20
N GLN A 230 21.44 -48.47 -5.40
CA GLN A 230 22.17 -49.28 -6.39
C GLN A 230 23.55 -49.71 -5.86
N LEU A 231 24.34 -48.79 -5.32
CA LEU A 231 25.66 -49.08 -4.76
C LEU A 231 25.58 -50.03 -3.57
N ARG A 232 24.57 -49.88 -2.71
CA ARG A 232 24.31 -50.83 -1.61
C ARG A 232 24.01 -52.24 -2.15
N GLY A 233 23.21 -52.34 -3.21
CA GLY A 233 22.92 -53.63 -3.86
C GLY A 233 24.18 -54.28 -4.46
N GLN A 234 25.03 -53.49 -5.12
CA GLN A 234 26.30 -53.97 -5.67
C GLN A 234 27.28 -54.42 -4.57
N LEU A 235 27.37 -53.65 -3.47
CA LEU A 235 28.22 -54.01 -2.33
C LEU A 235 27.77 -55.33 -1.71
N LEU A 236 26.47 -55.49 -1.46
CA LEU A 236 25.92 -56.74 -0.95
C LEU A 236 26.23 -57.91 -1.89
N ALA A 237 25.99 -57.77 -3.20
CA ALA A 237 26.28 -58.82 -4.17
C ALA A 237 27.77 -59.21 -4.20
N ALA A 238 28.67 -58.22 -4.13
CA ALA A 238 30.11 -58.46 -4.07
C ALA A 238 30.53 -59.16 -2.76
N ASP A 239 29.95 -58.78 -1.63
CA ASP A 239 30.20 -59.43 -0.34
C ASP A 239 29.73 -60.88 -0.34
N THR A 240 28.53 -61.18 -0.88
CA THR A 240 28.03 -62.55 -1.00
C THR A 240 28.92 -63.40 -1.91
N ALA A 241 29.37 -62.86 -3.05
CA ALA A 241 30.27 -63.55 -3.97
C ALA A 241 31.64 -63.81 -3.34
N ARG A 242 32.16 -62.85 -2.56
CA ARG A 242 33.41 -63.00 -1.81
C ARG A 242 33.31 -64.12 -0.78
N GLU A 243 32.18 -64.22 -0.08
CA GLU A 243 31.98 -65.26 0.92
C GLU A 243 31.79 -66.65 0.28
N ASP A 244 31.07 -66.75 -0.84
CA ASP A 244 30.97 -67.99 -1.63
C ASP A 244 32.35 -68.47 -2.10
N LEU A 245 33.18 -67.56 -2.64
CA LEU A 245 34.55 -67.88 -3.04
C LEU A 245 35.40 -68.34 -1.85
N ARG A 246 35.26 -67.73 -0.66
CA ARG A 246 35.97 -68.16 0.55
C ARG A 246 35.54 -69.56 0.99
N MET A 247 34.25 -69.86 1.00
CA MET A 247 33.74 -71.19 1.33
C MET A 247 34.28 -72.25 0.36
N ARG A 248 34.26 -71.98 -0.95
CA ARG A 248 34.82 -72.91 -1.96
C ARG A 248 36.31 -73.12 -1.81
N LEU A 249 37.07 -72.06 -1.48
CA LEU A 249 38.50 -72.19 -1.18
C LEU A 249 38.73 -73.09 0.03
N GLN A 250 37.99 -72.87 1.12
CA GLN A 250 38.08 -73.69 2.33
C GLN A 250 37.68 -75.16 2.06
N GLU A 251 36.64 -75.39 1.25
CA GLU A 251 36.23 -76.74 0.84
C GLU A 251 37.34 -77.44 0.03
N LEU A 252 37.96 -76.75 -0.94
CA LEU A 252 39.07 -77.29 -1.73
C LEU A 252 40.30 -77.59 -0.87
N GLU A 253 40.63 -76.72 0.09
CA GLU A 253 41.70 -76.93 1.06
C GLU A 253 41.43 -78.15 1.94
N SER A 254 40.20 -78.30 2.44
CA SER A 254 39.82 -79.45 3.28
C SER A 254 39.76 -80.78 2.51
N THR A 255 39.41 -80.76 1.22
CA THR A 255 39.38 -81.97 0.36
C THR A 255 40.79 -82.42 -0.03
N ARG A 256 41.79 -81.54 0.05
CA ARG A 256 43.18 -81.81 -0.34
C ARG A 256 44.18 -81.33 0.72
N PRO A 257 44.11 -81.84 1.96
CA PRO A 257 44.97 -81.37 3.05
C PRO A 257 46.45 -81.69 2.78
N ASP A 258 46.74 -82.77 2.04
CA ASP A 258 48.11 -83.17 1.68
C ASP A 258 48.73 -82.31 0.57
N LEU A 259 47.96 -81.42 -0.08
CA LEU A 259 48.44 -80.68 -1.26
C LEU A 259 49.69 -79.84 -0.98
N PRO A 260 49.79 -79.08 0.13
CA PRO A 260 51.01 -78.35 0.46
C PRO A 260 52.22 -79.29 0.65
N GLN A 261 52.01 -80.42 1.33
CA GLN A 261 53.06 -81.41 1.57
C GLN A 261 53.49 -82.07 0.26
N ARG A 262 52.56 -82.43 -0.63
CA ARG A 262 52.86 -82.99 -1.96
C ARG A 262 53.62 -82.00 -2.84
N THR A 263 53.24 -80.72 -2.80
CA THR A 263 53.90 -79.66 -3.55
C THR A 263 55.33 -79.46 -3.04
N GLU A 264 55.53 -79.48 -1.73
CA GLU A 264 56.84 -79.39 -1.09
C GLU A 264 57.72 -80.61 -1.39
N LEU A 265 57.15 -81.81 -1.34
CA LEU A 265 57.85 -83.03 -1.75
C LEU A 265 58.25 -82.99 -3.23
N GLN A 266 57.36 -82.52 -4.11
CA GLN A 266 57.66 -82.37 -5.53
C GLN A 266 58.80 -81.38 -5.76
N ARG A 267 58.82 -80.26 -5.03
CA ARG A 267 59.92 -79.29 -5.03
C ARG A 267 61.24 -79.93 -4.60
N LYS A 268 61.24 -80.66 -3.48
CA LYS A 268 62.42 -81.39 -3.00
C LYS A 268 62.92 -82.45 -3.98
N VAL A 269 62.02 -83.17 -4.64
CA VAL A 269 62.40 -84.17 -5.67
C VAL A 269 63.08 -83.50 -6.86
N LEU A 270 62.61 -82.33 -7.30
CA LEU A 270 63.26 -81.57 -8.37
C LEU A 270 64.65 -81.08 -7.95
N GLU A 271 64.77 -80.53 -6.74
CA GLU A 271 66.04 -80.06 -6.19
C GLU A 271 67.07 -81.20 -6.07
N LEU A 272 66.67 -82.36 -5.54
CA LEU A 272 67.55 -83.54 -5.45
C LEU A 272 67.96 -84.06 -6.83
N ARG A 273 67.06 -84.05 -7.82
CA ARG A 273 67.39 -84.43 -9.21
C ARG A 273 68.45 -83.51 -9.81
N GLU A 274 68.33 -82.22 -9.57
CA GLU A 274 69.30 -81.23 -10.03
C GLU A 274 70.66 -81.44 -9.35
N GLN A 275 70.68 -81.66 -8.03
CA GLN A 275 71.90 -82.00 -7.29
C GLN A 275 72.57 -83.27 -7.81
N LEU A 276 71.80 -84.32 -8.10
CA LEU A 276 72.32 -85.57 -8.69
C LEU A 276 72.90 -85.35 -10.10
N LEU A 277 72.29 -84.49 -10.92
CA LEU A 277 72.83 -84.14 -12.23
C LEU A 277 74.14 -83.36 -12.09
N CYS A 278 74.23 -82.43 -11.15
CA CYS A 278 75.46 -81.71 -10.85
C CYS A 278 76.58 -82.64 -10.35
N LEU A 279 76.27 -83.56 -9.42
CA LEU A 279 77.23 -84.56 -8.94
C LEU A 279 77.69 -85.53 -10.05
N ARG A 280 76.79 -85.98 -10.92
CA ARG A 280 77.17 -86.81 -12.08
C ARG A 280 78.09 -86.08 -13.05
N ARG A 281 77.82 -84.79 -13.30
CA ARG A 281 78.69 -83.95 -14.13
C ARG A 281 80.05 -83.70 -13.48
N ALA A 282 80.12 -83.56 -12.17
CA ALA A 282 81.39 -83.46 -11.44
C ALA A 282 82.17 -84.77 -11.53
N ARG A 283 81.52 -85.91 -11.30
CA ARG A 283 82.16 -87.24 -11.42
C ARG A 283 82.66 -87.54 -12.84
N GLN A 284 81.94 -87.13 -13.88
CA GLN A 284 82.39 -87.23 -15.29
C GLN A 284 83.54 -86.27 -15.65
N ARG A 285 83.90 -85.32 -14.77
CA ARG A 285 85.06 -84.44 -14.96
C ARG A 285 86.30 -84.90 -14.18
N ASP A 286 86.11 -85.78 -13.19
CA ASP A 286 87.17 -86.34 -12.35
C ASP A 286 87.67 -87.73 -12.83
N ASP A 287 86.98 -88.33 -13.82
CA ASP A 287 87.41 -89.50 -14.62
C ASP A 287 88.02 -89.05 -15.98
#